data_AF-A0A920TVL0-F1
#
_entry.id   AF-A0A920TVL0-F1
#
_cell.length_a   1.000
_cell.length_b   1.000
_cell.length_c   1.000
_cell.angle_alpha   90.00
_cell.angle_beta   90.00
_cell.angle_gamma   90.00
#
_symmetry.space_group_name_H-M   'P 1'
#
loop_
_entity.id
_entity.type
_entity.pdbx_description
1 polymer ?
#
loop_
_entity_poly.entity_id
_entity_poly.type
_entity_poly.pdbx_seq_one_letter_code
_entity_poly.pdbx_strand_id
1 'polypeptide(L)'
;MLEYADSDKLYVPTDQLGRVGSYIGSQDQTPNLTRLGTAEWSRVKERVRESTREIAQELIQLYAERKMAVGHRFTDDTVWQSELEDSFPFLETPDQLEAIDQVKNDMQQSRPMDRLICGDVGMVRRRLHFELRLKLYQKECRLQC
;
A
#
# COMPACT_ATOMS: atom_id res chain seq x y z
N MET A 1 -28.79 14.44 -13.90
CA MET A 1 -28.74 14.23 -15.36
C MET A 1 -27.27 14.10 -15.74
N LEU A 2 -26.92 13.08 -16.52
CA LEU A 2 -25.56 12.86 -17.02
C LEU A 2 -25.54 13.00 -18.54
N GLU A 3 -24.46 13.57 -19.08
CA GLU A 3 -24.24 13.69 -20.53
C GLU A 3 -23.13 12.72 -20.96
N TYR A 4 -23.38 12.02 -22.05
CA TYR A 4 -22.49 11.04 -22.69
C TYR A 4 -21.99 11.63 -24.02
N ALA A 5 -21.16 10.88 -24.76
CA ALA A 5 -20.70 11.32 -26.07
C ALA A 5 -21.88 11.59 -27.03
N ASP A 6 -21.68 12.45 -28.04
CA ASP A 6 -22.69 12.86 -29.02
C ASP A 6 -23.96 13.52 -28.42
N SER A 7 -23.83 14.14 -27.24
CA SER A 7 -24.92 14.81 -26.50
C SER A 7 -26.05 13.87 -26.04
N ASP A 8 -25.75 12.59 -25.89
CA ASP A 8 -26.64 11.60 -25.28
C ASP A 8 -26.89 11.95 -23.81
N LYS A 9 -28.15 11.90 -23.37
CA LYS A 9 -28.55 12.24 -21.98
C LYS A 9 -29.08 11.02 -21.24
N LEU A 10 -28.55 10.77 -20.04
CA LEU A 10 -29.02 9.74 -19.13
C LEU A 10 -29.62 10.36 -17.87
N TYR A 11 -30.86 9.99 -17.58
CA TYR A 11 -31.54 10.33 -16.33
C TYR A 11 -31.38 9.17 -15.36
N VAL A 12 -30.61 9.39 -14.30
CA VAL A 12 -30.40 8.42 -13.22
C VAL A 12 -31.43 8.71 -12.13
N PRO A 13 -32.32 7.73 -11.81
CA PRO A 13 -33.24 7.84 -10.68
C PRO A 13 -32.51 8.01 -9.34
N THR A 14 -33.14 8.70 -8.38
CA THR A 14 -32.53 9.01 -7.07
C THR A 14 -32.18 7.76 -6.27
N ASP A 15 -32.96 6.69 -6.41
CA ASP A 15 -32.73 5.37 -5.80
C ASP A 15 -31.48 4.66 -6.36
N GLN A 16 -30.97 5.08 -7.53
CA GLN A 16 -29.80 4.48 -8.18
C GLN A 16 -28.54 5.35 -8.12
N LEU A 17 -28.55 6.42 -7.32
CA LEU A 17 -27.41 7.34 -7.18
C LEU A 17 -26.12 6.65 -6.73
N GLY A 18 -26.19 5.55 -5.97
CA GLY A 18 -25.01 4.79 -5.55
C GLY A 18 -24.19 4.16 -6.69
N ARG A 19 -24.71 4.16 -7.93
CA ARG A 19 -23.98 3.71 -9.13
C ARG A 19 -23.15 4.83 -9.76
N VAL A 20 -23.31 6.07 -9.30
CA VAL A 20 -22.60 7.24 -9.81
C VAL A 20 -21.47 7.58 -8.84
N GLY A 21 -20.24 7.48 -9.32
CA GLY A 21 -19.04 7.92 -8.60
C GLY A 21 -18.39 9.08 -9.32
N SER A 22 -17.71 9.95 -8.57
CA SER A 22 -16.84 10.95 -9.17
C SER A 22 -15.67 10.26 -9.86
N TYR A 23 -15.35 10.67 -11.09
CA TYR A 23 -14.14 10.20 -11.75
C TYR A 23 -12.92 10.84 -11.09
N ILE A 24 -11.99 9.99 -10.62
CA ILE A 24 -10.72 10.42 -10.05
C ILE A 24 -9.63 9.80 -10.93
N GLY A 25 -9.00 10.63 -11.75
CA GLY A 25 -7.92 10.24 -12.66
C GLY A 25 -6.75 11.22 -12.59
N SER A 26 -5.68 10.93 -13.32
CA SER A 26 -4.53 11.82 -13.44
C SER A 26 -4.97 13.17 -14.01
N GLN A 27 -4.61 14.28 -13.34
CA GLN A 27 -5.12 15.63 -13.65
C GLN A 27 -4.85 16.09 -15.09
N ASP A 28 -3.87 15.49 -15.77
CA ASP A 28 -3.45 15.89 -17.12
C ASP A 28 -4.23 15.20 -18.26
N GLN A 29 -5.16 14.28 -17.96
CA GLN A 29 -5.96 13.60 -19.00
C GLN A 29 -7.45 13.87 -18.83
N THR A 30 -8.03 14.55 -19.81
CA THR A 30 -9.48 14.66 -19.94
C THR A 30 -10.07 13.27 -20.25
N PRO A 31 -11.05 12.78 -19.47
CA PRO A 31 -11.63 11.47 -19.70
C PRO A 31 -12.43 11.47 -21.01
N ASN A 32 -12.23 10.43 -21.83
CA ASN A 32 -13.04 10.22 -23.02
C ASN A 32 -14.46 9.85 -22.61
N LEU A 33 -15.45 10.63 -23.06
CA LEU A 33 -16.86 10.29 -22.86
C LEU A 33 -17.21 9.06 -23.70
N THR A 34 -17.90 8.12 -23.07
CA THR A 34 -18.38 6.90 -23.75
C THR A 34 -19.72 7.17 -24.43
N ARG A 35 -20.03 6.41 -25.49
CA ARG A 35 -21.34 6.46 -26.16
C ARG A 35 -22.37 5.57 -25.44
N LEU A 36 -23.63 6.01 -25.39
CA LEU A 36 -24.69 5.21 -24.80
C LEU A 36 -25.10 4.07 -25.75
N GLY A 37 -25.35 2.87 -25.22
CA GLY A 37 -25.81 1.72 -26.01
C GLY A 37 -24.73 0.98 -26.80
N THR A 38 -23.46 1.40 -26.75
CA THR A 38 -22.35 0.63 -27.34
C THR A 38 -21.77 -0.39 -26.36
N ALA A 39 -21.13 -1.43 -26.89
CA ALA A 39 -20.42 -2.43 -26.08
C ALA A 39 -19.06 -1.94 -25.56
N GLU A 40 -18.67 -0.70 -25.84
CA GLU A 40 -17.35 -0.15 -25.53
C GLU A 40 -17.06 -0.19 -24.02
N TRP A 41 -17.99 0.32 -23.21
CA TRP A 41 -17.86 0.30 -21.74
C TRP A 41 -17.79 -1.13 -21.18
N SER A 42 -18.54 -2.06 -21.77
CA SER A 42 -18.49 -3.47 -21.37
C SER A 42 -17.13 -4.09 -21.67
N ARG A 43 -16.52 -3.80 -22.83
CA ARG A 43 -15.19 -4.27 -23.19
C ARG A 43 -14.10 -3.69 -22.29
N VAL A 44 -14.18 -2.39 -21.97
CA VAL A 44 -13.23 -1.74 -21.05
C VAL A 44 -13.33 -2.37 -19.66
N LYS A 45 -14.55 -2.56 -19.13
CA LYS A 45 -14.76 -3.24 -17.85
C LYS A 45 -14.19 -4.65 -17.82
N GLU A 46 -14.38 -5.44 -18.88
CA GLU A 46 -13.85 -6.80 -18.90
C GLU A 46 -12.33 -6.83 -18.94
N ARG A 47 -11.69 -5.96 -19.75
CA ARG A 47 -10.23 -5.82 -19.77
C ARG A 47 -9.67 -5.42 -18.41
N VAL A 48 -10.26 -4.42 -17.74
CA VAL A 48 -9.82 -3.99 -16.41
C VAL A 48 -10.00 -5.11 -15.39
N ARG A 49 -11.11 -5.86 -15.47
CA ARG A 49 -11.38 -7.01 -14.61
C ARG A 49 -10.36 -8.13 -14.81
N GLU A 50 -9.99 -8.43 -16.05
CA GLU A 50 -8.95 -9.42 -16.37
C GLU A 50 -7.60 -9.00 -15.79
N SER A 51 -7.13 -7.78 -16.06
CA SER A 51 -5.89 -7.25 -15.50
C SER A 51 -5.91 -7.23 -13.95
N THR A 52 -7.04 -6.90 -13.33
CA THR A 52 -7.18 -6.95 -11.87
C THR A 52 -7.03 -8.38 -11.33
N ARG A 53 -7.56 -9.38 -12.06
CA ARG A 53 -7.42 -10.79 -11.66
C ARG A 53 -5.98 -11.27 -11.79
N GLU A 54 -5.27 -10.88 -12.84
CA GLU A 54 -3.86 -11.20 -13.03
C GLU A 54 -3.02 -10.67 -11.86
N ILE A 55 -3.17 -9.38 -11.51
CA ILE A 55 -2.47 -8.77 -10.36
C ILE A 55 -2.84 -9.49 -9.06
N ALA A 56 -4.10 -9.83 -8.85
CA ALA A 56 -4.53 -10.55 -7.66
C ALA A 56 -3.89 -11.95 -7.57
N GLN A 57 -3.77 -12.67 -8.70
CA GLN A 57 -3.09 -13.96 -8.75
C GLN A 57 -1.60 -13.83 -8.45
N GLU A 58 -0.93 -12.83 -9.04
CA GLU A 58 0.48 -12.55 -8.77
C GLU A 58 0.73 -12.24 -7.28
N LEU A 59 -0.13 -11.43 -6.65
CA LEU A 59 -0.03 -11.13 -5.22
C LEU A 59 -0.20 -12.39 -4.36
N ILE A 60 -1.17 -13.26 -4.68
CA ILE A 60 -1.37 -14.52 -3.95
C ILE A 60 -0.13 -15.42 -4.09
N GLN A 61 0.40 -15.54 -5.30
CA GLN A 61 1.60 -16.33 -5.58
C GLN A 61 2.81 -15.79 -4.79
N LEU A 62 3.04 -14.48 -4.82
CA LEU A 62 4.09 -13.81 -4.04
C LEU A 62 3.96 -14.09 -2.54
N TYR A 63 2.75 -14.04 -1.98
CA TYR A 63 2.52 -14.34 -0.57
C TYR A 63 2.74 -15.82 -0.23
N ALA A 64 2.40 -16.73 -1.14
CA ALA A 64 2.67 -18.16 -0.98
C ALA A 64 4.18 -18.42 -0.94
N GLU A 65 4.93 -17.85 -1.89
CA GLU A 65 6.39 -17.94 -1.94
C GLU A 65 7.05 -17.35 -0.70
N ARG A 66 6.62 -16.16 -0.25
CA ARG A 66 7.12 -15.51 0.97
C ARG A 66 6.83 -16.30 2.24
N LYS A 67 5.71 -17.02 2.31
CA LYS A 67 5.39 -17.88 3.47
C LYS A 67 6.30 -19.11 3.53
N MET A 68 6.74 -19.62 2.39
CA MET A 68 7.63 -20.78 2.32
C MET A 68 9.12 -20.38 2.39
N ALA A 69 9.45 -19.15 2.03
CA ALA A 69 10.79 -18.62 2.10
C ALA A 69 11.28 -18.53 3.55
N VAL A 70 12.50 -19.01 3.78
CA VAL A 70 13.19 -18.81 5.06
C VAL A 70 13.86 -17.45 5.01
N GLY A 71 13.43 -16.56 5.88
CA GLY A 71 14.01 -15.23 6.08
C GLY A 71 15.07 -15.22 7.17
N HIS A 72 15.63 -14.03 7.40
CA HIS A 72 16.59 -13.81 8.47
C HIS A 72 15.88 -13.33 9.73
N ARG A 73 15.97 -14.15 10.79
CA ARG A 73 15.46 -13.80 12.10
C ARG A 73 16.43 -12.87 12.82
N PHE A 74 15.97 -11.65 13.12
CA PHE A 74 16.71 -10.72 13.97
C PHE A 74 16.58 -11.10 15.44
N THR A 75 17.58 -10.72 16.24
CA THR A 75 17.58 -10.94 17.69
C THR A 75 16.74 -9.88 18.41
N ASP A 76 16.46 -10.13 19.68
CA ASP A 76 15.82 -9.16 20.56
C ASP A 76 16.69 -7.91 20.71
N ASP A 77 16.04 -6.81 21.09
CA ASP A 77 16.72 -5.53 21.26
C ASP A 77 17.74 -5.61 22.40
N THR A 78 18.89 -4.99 22.20
CA THR A 78 19.92 -4.87 23.22
C THR A 78 19.71 -3.60 24.05
N VAL A 79 20.28 -3.56 25.25
CA VAL A 79 20.21 -2.36 26.11
C VAL A 79 20.71 -1.11 25.39
N TRP A 80 21.84 -1.22 24.69
CA TRP A 80 22.41 -0.14 23.90
C TRP A 80 21.49 0.34 22.77
N GLN A 81 20.74 -0.58 22.16
CA GLN A 81 19.75 -0.21 21.15
C GLN A 81 18.64 0.63 21.78
N SER A 82 18.09 0.24 22.94
CA SER A 82 17.11 1.05 23.66
C SER A 82 17.65 2.44 24.01
N GLU A 83 18.90 2.53 24.49
CA GLU A 83 19.53 3.82 24.82
C GLU A 83 19.68 4.73 23.59
N LEU A 84 20.04 4.16 22.44
CA LEU A 84 20.13 4.91 21.18
C LEU A 84 18.74 5.35 20.70
N GLU A 85 17.75 4.48 20.87
CA GLU A 85 16.35 4.77 20.55
C GLU A 85 15.80 5.92 21.41
N ASP A 86 16.12 5.93 22.70
CA ASP A 86 15.74 6.98 23.66
C ASP A 86 16.50 8.30 23.43
N SER A 87 17.64 8.27 22.73
CA SER A 87 18.43 9.46 22.43
C SER A 87 17.79 10.38 21.37
N PHE A 88 16.74 9.93 20.70
CA PHE A 88 16.07 10.74 19.68
C PHE A 88 15.31 11.91 20.32
N PRO A 89 15.46 13.13 19.76
CA PRO A 89 14.91 14.34 20.36
C PRO A 89 13.38 14.51 20.16
N PHE A 90 12.68 13.49 19.67
CA PHE A 90 11.26 13.58 19.33
C PHE A 90 10.49 12.50 20.07
N LEU A 91 9.36 12.87 20.68
CA LEU A 91 8.45 11.94 21.31
C LEU A 91 7.58 11.25 20.25
N GLU A 92 7.55 9.93 20.27
CA GLU A 92 6.72 9.14 19.35
C GLU A 92 5.23 9.26 19.68
N THR A 93 4.40 9.29 18.63
CA THR A 93 2.95 9.15 18.81
C THR A 93 2.59 7.68 19.09
N PRO A 94 1.43 7.39 19.71
CA PRO A 94 0.98 6.01 19.95
C PRO A 94 1.01 5.15 18.67
N ASP A 95 0.52 5.69 17.54
CA ASP A 95 0.54 5.00 16.24
C ASP A 95 1.96 4.69 15.74
N GLN A 96 2.93 5.56 16.05
CA GLN A 96 4.33 5.34 15.68
C GLN A 96 4.95 4.22 16.52
N LEU A 97 4.67 4.20 17.83
CA LEU A 97 5.13 3.13 18.72
C LEU A 97 4.56 1.77 18.29
N GLU A 98 3.26 1.73 17.96
CA GLU A 98 2.63 0.51 17.46
C GLU A 98 3.26 0.06 16.14
N ALA A 99 3.51 0.97 15.20
CA ALA A 99 4.15 0.65 13.93
C ALA A 99 5.59 0.11 14.12
N ILE A 100 6.36 0.69 15.06
CA ILE A 100 7.71 0.25 15.39
C ILE A 100 7.68 -1.16 15.98
N ASP A 101 6.81 -1.41 16.96
CA ASP A 101 6.70 -2.72 17.60
C ASP A 101 6.26 -3.80 16.60
N GLN A 102 5.27 -3.52 15.76
CA GLN A 102 4.84 -4.44 14.70
C GLN A 102 5.97 -4.78 13.72
N VAL A 103 6.77 -3.79 13.33
CA VAL A 103 7.95 -4.00 12.48
C VAL A 103 9.00 -4.83 13.20
N LYS A 104 9.33 -4.53 14.45
CA LYS A 104 10.31 -5.31 15.23
C LYS A 104 9.87 -6.78 15.36
N ASN A 105 8.60 -7.01 15.65
CA ASN A 105 8.00 -8.33 15.73
C ASN A 105 8.07 -9.09 14.41
N ASP A 106 7.78 -8.44 13.28
CA ASP A 106 7.90 -9.06 11.95
C ASP A 106 9.37 -9.37 11.60
N MET A 107 10.31 -8.54 12.06
CA MET A 107 11.77 -8.73 11.89
C MET A 107 12.32 -9.91 12.69
N GLN A 108 11.75 -10.18 13.85
CA GLN A 108 12.17 -11.29 14.73
C GLN A 108 11.58 -12.64 14.31
N GLN A 109 10.82 -12.70 13.22
CA GLN A 109 10.27 -13.95 12.68
C GLN A 109 11.26 -14.59 11.70
N SER A 110 11.12 -15.90 11.48
CA SER A 110 11.92 -16.67 10.53
C SER A 110 11.47 -16.52 9.07
N ARG A 111 10.45 -15.69 8.81
CA ARG A 111 9.93 -15.40 7.47
C ARG A 111 10.33 -13.98 7.05
N PRO A 112 10.52 -13.70 5.75
CA PRO A 112 10.75 -12.34 5.28
C PRO A 112 9.62 -11.39 5.68
N MET A 113 9.96 -10.23 6.21
CA MET A 113 8.99 -9.16 6.50
C MET A 113 8.50 -8.54 5.19
N ASP A 114 7.19 -8.30 5.11
CA ASP A 114 6.54 -7.58 4.02
C ASP A 114 5.43 -6.69 4.60
N ARG A 115 5.81 -5.51 5.07
CA ARG A 115 4.90 -4.55 5.70
C ARG A 115 5.01 -3.20 5.02
N LEU A 116 3.86 -2.65 4.64
CA LEU A 116 3.75 -1.28 4.17
C LEU A 116 3.27 -0.38 5.31
N ILE A 117 4.04 0.67 5.61
CA ILE A 117 3.64 1.70 6.57
C ILE A 117 3.32 2.98 5.81
N CYS A 118 2.04 3.36 5.86
CA CYS A 118 1.55 4.59 5.26
C CYS A 118 1.51 5.67 6.35
N GLY A 119 2.21 6.78 6.13
CA GLY A 119 2.21 7.92 7.04
C GLY A 119 2.42 9.22 6.29
N ASP A 120 1.87 10.31 6.85
CA ASP A 120 1.95 11.65 6.29
C ASP A 120 3.39 12.20 6.30
N VAL A 121 3.66 13.14 5.39
CA VAL A 121 5.00 13.69 5.13
C VAL A 121 5.45 14.54 6.32
N GLY A 122 6.23 13.97 7.24
CA GLY A 122 6.77 14.78 8.33
C GLY A 122 7.76 14.10 9.27
N MET A 123 7.43 12.94 9.85
CA MET A 123 8.29 12.36 10.92
C MET A 123 8.31 10.83 10.93
N VAL A 124 7.17 10.17 10.65
CA VAL A 124 7.00 8.72 10.79
C VAL A 124 8.05 7.92 10.01
N ARG A 125 8.32 8.34 8.76
CA ARG A 125 9.24 7.59 7.88
C ARG A 125 10.69 7.63 8.34
N ARG A 126 11.15 8.73 8.96
CA ARG A 126 12.57 8.88 9.32
C ARG A 126 12.96 7.98 10.49
N ARG A 127 12.13 7.93 11.53
CA ARG A 127 12.40 7.12 12.72
C ARG A 127 12.33 5.63 12.41
N LEU A 128 11.25 5.19 11.76
CA LEU A 128 11.10 3.79 11.37
C LEU A 128 12.24 3.29 10.47
N HIS A 129 12.69 4.12 9.53
CA HIS A 129 13.80 3.76 8.65
C HIS A 129 15.13 3.67 9.41
N PHE A 130 15.32 4.50 10.44
CA PHE A 130 16.48 4.41 11.33
C PHE A 130 16.48 3.10 12.13
N GLU A 131 15.35 2.72 12.72
CA GLU A 131 15.16 1.46 13.45
C GLU A 131 15.52 0.23 12.60
N LEU A 132 14.92 0.16 11.39
CA LEU A 132 15.19 -0.90 10.43
C LEU A 132 16.68 -0.98 10.10
N ARG A 133 17.32 0.18 9.89
CA ARG A 133 18.72 0.26 9.52
C ARG A 133 19.63 -0.16 10.68
N LEU A 134 19.30 0.18 11.91
CA LEU A 134 20.06 -0.21 13.10
C LEU A 134 20.09 -1.74 13.27
N LYS A 135 18.92 -2.40 13.13
CA LYS A 135 18.81 -3.87 13.16
C LYS A 135 19.64 -4.53 12.05
N LEU A 136 19.63 -3.94 10.86
CA LEU A 136 20.40 -4.46 9.72
C LEU A 136 21.91 -4.32 9.92
N TYR A 137 22.38 -3.22 10.52
CA TYR A 137 23.79 -3.04 10.88
C TYR A 137 24.28 -4.08 11.89
N GLN A 138 23.47 -4.47 12.88
CA GLN A 138 23.85 -5.48 13.88
C GLN A 138 24.10 -6.88 13.28
N LYS A 139 23.64 -7.15 12.05
CA LYS A 139 23.73 -8.47 11.40
C LYS A 139 24.48 -8.45 10.06
N GLU A 140 25.12 -7.34 9.69
CA GLU A 140 25.79 -7.14 8.39
C GLU A 140 24.89 -7.40 7.16
N CYS A 141 23.58 -7.21 7.30
CA CYS A 141 22.63 -7.36 6.19
C CYS A 141 22.44 -6.03 5.44
N ARG A 142 22.41 -6.06 4.10
CA ARG A 142 22.13 -4.86 3.28
C ARG A 142 20.62 -4.60 3.20
N LEU A 143 20.22 -3.35 3.45
CA LEU A 143 18.93 -2.79 3.00
C LEU A 143 18.97 -2.66 1.48
N GLN A 144 18.00 -3.26 0.78
CA GLN A 144 17.70 -2.91 -0.59
C GLN A 144 16.49 -1.97 -0.53
N CYS A 145 16.76 -0.67 -0.68
CA CYS A 145 15.72 0.36 -0.78
C CYS A 145 15.00 0.28 -2.13
#